data_AF-A0A5J4YAV0-F1
#
_entry.id   AF-A0A5J4YAV0-F1
#
_cell.length_a   1.000
_cell.length_b   1.000
_cell.length_c   1.000
_cell.angle_alpha   90.00
_cell.angle_beta   90.00
_cell.angle_gamma   90.00
#
_symmetry.space_group_name_H-M   'P 1'
#
loop_
_entity.id
_entity.type
_entity.pdbx_description
1 polymer ?
#
loop_
_entity_poly.entity_id
_entity_poly.type
_entity_poly.pdbx_seq_one_letter_code
_entity_poly.pdbx_strand_id
1 'polypeptide(L)'
;KQLAVLLAPLLVHSSSCAAAELPSSPPIGSCTDCIGELNGTLNACTLSSTSCVSSQNEDEDHFMAPWQYTTNTEAAMNSLVAVATGKRCGDFEPALLQQPFGISRTDAVSFIFKGFQAALTGNRPPEKPKFQRDQSAALAFNGTVAERHTAADGSAEYLHLVFGTNEFVEGRGANIVDAEFLFLKDDNIVDLRASSRTNPTQADGQLSLSLSKGIVYDQNVAQRQLERLRKALQWESVPVITGFDPRFNQDKPLFFEKLYQPFLRDTYKSSPVDEMQ
;
A
#
# COMPACT_ATOMS: atom_id res chain seq x y z
N LYS A 1 -37.27 -43.80 -43.47
CA LYS A 1 -36.35 -42.69 -43.09
C LYS A 1 -36.40 -42.56 -41.58
N GLN A 2 -35.53 -43.27 -40.86
CA GLN A 2 -35.40 -43.20 -39.40
C GLN A 2 -34.17 -42.34 -39.08
N LEU A 3 -34.36 -41.27 -38.32
CA LEU A 3 -33.26 -40.45 -37.78
C LEU A 3 -32.84 -41.06 -36.43
N ALA A 4 -31.60 -41.52 -36.35
CA ALA A 4 -30.97 -41.91 -35.09
C ALA A 4 -30.37 -40.65 -34.42
N VAL A 5 -30.87 -40.31 -33.23
CA VAL A 5 -30.34 -39.23 -32.39
C VAL A 5 -29.24 -39.83 -31.51
N LEU A 6 -27.99 -39.42 -31.76
CA LEU A 6 -26.84 -39.75 -30.93
C LEU A 6 -26.79 -38.80 -29.72
N LEU A 7 -27.15 -39.32 -28.55
CA LEU A 7 -26.90 -38.67 -27.25
C LEU A 7 -25.45 -38.91 -26.85
N ALA A 8 -24.62 -37.87 -26.92
CA ALA A 8 -23.28 -37.90 -26.34
C ALA A 8 -23.36 -37.69 -24.81
N PRO A 9 -22.67 -38.51 -24.00
CA PRO A 9 -22.61 -38.31 -22.55
C PRO A 9 -21.76 -37.08 -22.23
N LEU A 10 -22.38 -36.10 -21.56
CA LEU A 10 -21.67 -34.98 -20.93
C LEU A 10 -20.86 -35.52 -19.75
N LEU A 11 -19.54 -35.66 -19.95
CA LEU A 11 -18.59 -35.93 -18.88
C LEU A 11 -18.53 -34.70 -17.96
N VAL A 12 -19.24 -34.75 -16.84
CA VAL A 12 -19.12 -33.79 -15.74
C VAL A 12 -17.75 -34.00 -15.11
N HIS A 13 -16.76 -33.20 -15.52
CA HIS A 13 -15.49 -33.12 -14.84
C HIS A 13 -15.74 -32.44 -13.50
N SER A 14 -15.77 -33.22 -12.43
CA SER A 14 -15.71 -32.70 -11.07
C SER A 14 -14.28 -32.20 -10.86
N SER A 15 -14.04 -30.95 -11.24
CA SER A 15 -12.86 -30.22 -10.79
C SER A 15 -12.94 -30.13 -9.27
N SER A 16 -12.22 -31.02 -8.59
CA SER A 16 -11.94 -30.91 -7.17
C SER A 16 -11.20 -29.59 -6.98
N CYS A 17 -11.90 -28.56 -6.49
CA CYS A 17 -11.28 -27.36 -5.94
C CYS A 17 -10.48 -27.79 -4.71
N ALA A 18 -9.24 -28.26 -4.93
CA ALA A 18 -8.28 -28.37 -3.85
C ALA A 18 -8.01 -26.93 -3.40
N ALA A 19 -8.56 -26.56 -2.24
CA ALA A 19 -8.25 -25.27 -1.63
C ALA A 19 -6.74 -25.21 -1.47
N ALA A 20 -6.09 -24.26 -2.14
CA ALA A 20 -4.68 -24.01 -1.93
C ALA A 20 -4.47 -23.70 -0.44
N GLU A 21 -3.50 -24.36 0.16
CA GLU A 21 -3.18 -24.18 1.58
C GLU A 21 -2.72 -22.72 1.78
N LEU A 22 -3.43 -21.99 2.66
CA LEU A 22 -3.05 -20.63 2.98
C LEU A 22 -1.68 -20.66 3.68
N PRO A 23 -0.75 -19.74 3.37
CA PRO A 23 0.50 -19.61 4.10
C PRO A 23 0.24 -19.46 5.60
N SER A 24 0.98 -20.21 6.40
CA SER A 24 0.89 -20.20 7.85
C SER A 24 1.07 -18.78 8.41
N SER A 25 0.40 -18.49 9.52
CA SER A 25 0.60 -17.22 10.22
C SER A 25 2.06 -17.07 10.66
N PRO A 26 2.64 -15.87 10.57
CA PRO A 26 3.94 -15.60 11.18
C PRO A 26 3.90 -15.89 12.69
N PRO A 27 5.05 -16.29 13.29
CA PRO A 27 5.14 -16.46 14.74
C PRO A 27 4.96 -15.12 15.46
N ILE A 28 4.48 -15.17 16.71
CA ILE A 28 4.38 -13.99 17.59
C ILE A 28 5.70 -13.85 18.36
N GLY A 29 6.26 -12.64 18.43
CA GLY A 29 7.45 -12.35 19.26
C GLY A 29 8.36 -11.26 18.72
N SER A 30 9.63 -11.27 19.17
CA SER A 30 10.63 -10.24 18.90
C SER A 30 11.55 -10.56 17.70
N CYS A 31 11.17 -11.52 16.86
CA CYS A 31 11.96 -11.84 15.67
C CYS A 31 11.63 -10.88 14.52
N THR A 32 12.52 -10.80 13.54
CA THR A 32 12.39 -9.87 12.41
C THR A 32 11.13 -10.09 11.57
N ASP A 33 10.68 -11.35 11.47
CA ASP A 33 9.48 -11.74 10.73
C ASP A 33 8.28 -11.96 11.65
N CYS A 34 8.45 -11.73 12.96
CA CYS A 34 7.39 -11.95 13.93
C CYS A 34 6.34 -10.85 13.84
N ILE A 35 5.12 -11.20 14.19
CA ILE A 35 4.04 -10.26 14.49
C ILE A 35 3.91 -10.09 16.02
N GLY A 36 3.14 -9.11 16.46
CA GLY A 36 2.89 -8.78 17.84
C GLY A 36 3.45 -7.42 18.26
N GLU A 37 2.86 -6.91 19.34
CA GLU A 37 3.39 -5.80 20.12
C GLU A 37 4.52 -6.27 21.04
N LEU A 38 5.58 -5.47 21.13
CA LEU A 38 6.72 -5.69 22.02
C LEU A 38 7.05 -4.41 22.79
N ASN A 39 6.72 -4.39 24.07
CA ASN A 39 6.99 -3.28 25.00
C ASN A 39 6.44 -1.92 24.51
N GLY A 40 5.21 -1.90 24.02
CA GLY A 40 4.54 -0.72 23.49
C GLY A 40 5.03 -0.30 22.11
N THR A 41 5.69 -1.18 21.36
CA THR A 41 6.15 -0.91 19.98
C THR A 41 5.81 -2.05 19.03
N LEU A 42 5.77 -1.75 17.73
CA LEU A 42 5.65 -2.75 16.67
C LEU A 42 7.04 -3.12 16.14
N ASN A 43 7.19 -4.35 15.64
CA ASN A 43 8.43 -4.76 14.98
C ASN A 43 8.75 -3.88 13.76
N ALA A 44 10.02 -3.73 13.42
CA ALA A 44 10.44 -3.13 12.16
C ALA A 44 10.46 -4.19 11.04
N CYS A 45 10.32 -3.75 9.80
CA CYS A 45 10.52 -4.56 8.62
C CYS A 45 11.99 -4.87 8.36
N THR A 46 12.29 -6.09 7.90
CA THR A 46 13.61 -6.41 7.36
C THR A 46 13.87 -5.66 6.06
N LEU A 47 15.11 -5.21 5.85
CA LEU A 47 15.54 -4.56 4.61
C LEU A 47 15.46 -5.47 3.36
N SER A 48 15.34 -6.79 3.55
CA SER A 48 15.18 -7.77 2.47
C SER A 48 13.73 -7.99 2.03
N SER A 49 12.74 -7.44 2.76
CA SER A 49 11.33 -7.70 2.47
C SER A 49 10.82 -6.76 1.38
N THR A 50 10.42 -7.32 0.24
CA THR A 50 9.87 -6.50 -0.86
C THR A 50 8.46 -5.98 -0.60
N SER A 51 7.76 -6.53 0.39
CA SER A 51 6.45 -6.03 0.81
C SER A 51 6.28 -6.10 2.32
N CYS A 52 6.91 -5.13 2.98
CA CYS A 52 6.68 -4.80 4.36
C CYS A 52 6.76 -3.29 4.53
N VAL A 53 5.92 -2.74 5.41
CA VAL A 53 6.03 -1.37 5.88
C VAL A 53 5.80 -1.28 7.38
N SER A 54 6.45 -0.34 8.06
CA SER A 54 6.24 -0.04 9.46
C SER A 54 6.50 1.43 9.75
N SER A 55 5.80 1.99 10.74
CA SER A 55 6.11 3.32 11.27
C SER A 55 7.41 3.38 12.07
N GLN A 56 7.98 2.22 12.41
CA GLN A 56 9.23 2.08 13.18
C GLN A 56 10.46 1.87 12.29
N ASN A 57 10.31 1.82 10.96
CA ASN A 57 11.45 1.70 10.04
C ASN A 57 12.19 3.02 9.87
N GLU A 58 13.53 2.96 9.79
CA GLU A 58 14.39 4.13 9.60
C GLU A 58 14.81 4.34 8.13
N ASP A 59 14.21 3.60 7.20
CA ASP A 59 14.53 3.63 5.78
C ASP A 59 13.31 3.98 4.92
N GLU A 60 13.55 4.69 3.81
CA GLU A 60 12.48 5.22 2.95
C GLU A 60 11.62 4.13 2.30
N ASP A 61 12.16 2.93 2.06
CA ASP A 61 11.48 1.88 1.29
C ASP A 61 10.51 1.05 2.15
N HIS A 62 10.72 1.01 3.46
CA HIS A 62 9.85 0.30 4.42
C HIS A 62 9.18 1.24 5.43
N PHE A 63 9.54 2.51 5.48
CA PHE A 63 8.87 3.45 6.35
C PHE A 63 7.47 3.80 5.85
N MET A 64 6.52 3.80 6.77
CA MET A 64 5.20 4.35 6.52
C MET A 64 4.77 5.20 7.71
N ALA A 65 4.42 6.46 7.43
CA ALA A 65 4.06 7.41 8.47
C ALA A 65 2.85 6.91 9.30
N PRO A 66 2.87 7.13 10.63
CA PRO A 66 1.72 6.90 11.50
C PRO A 66 0.46 7.59 10.98
N TRP A 67 -0.70 7.10 11.41
CA TRP A 67 -1.98 7.74 11.05
C TRP A 67 -2.58 8.48 12.23
N GLN A 68 -3.34 9.53 11.93
CA GLN A 68 -4.11 10.28 12.90
C GLN A 68 -5.60 10.05 12.69
N TYR A 69 -6.29 9.80 13.80
CA TYR A 69 -7.75 9.70 13.85
C TYR A 69 -8.33 10.82 14.72
N THR A 70 -9.63 11.12 14.54
CA THR A 70 -10.29 12.28 15.17
C THR A 70 -11.25 11.91 16.31
N THR A 71 -11.63 10.64 16.41
CA THR A 71 -12.52 10.11 17.45
C THR A 71 -11.72 9.64 18.67
N ASN A 72 -12.40 9.14 19.72
CA ASN A 72 -11.70 8.38 20.76
C ASN A 72 -11.19 7.02 20.22
N THR A 73 -10.23 6.42 20.94
CA THR A 73 -9.55 5.17 20.56
C THR A 73 -10.52 4.03 20.29
N GLU A 74 -11.50 3.80 21.17
CA GLU A 74 -12.48 2.72 21.00
C GLU A 74 -13.30 2.89 19.72
N ALA A 75 -13.78 4.11 19.44
CA ALA A 75 -14.52 4.42 18.22
C ALA A 75 -13.65 4.30 16.96
N ALA A 76 -12.37 4.66 17.05
CA ALA A 76 -11.41 4.53 15.96
C ALA A 76 -11.14 3.05 15.64
N MET A 77 -10.87 2.22 16.65
CA MET A 77 -10.70 0.76 16.50
C MET A 77 -11.96 0.12 15.90
N ASN A 78 -13.15 0.49 16.41
CA ASN A 78 -14.41 -0.03 15.88
C ASN A 78 -14.63 0.36 14.42
N SER A 79 -14.27 1.58 14.03
CA SER A 79 -14.32 2.04 12.64
C SER A 79 -13.33 1.28 11.76
N LEU A 80 -12.10 1.10 12.22
CA LEU A 80 -11.05 0.32 11.56
C LEU A 80 -11.54 -1.12 11.30
N VAL A 81 -12.04 -1.81 12.32
CA VAL A 81 -12.58 -3.18 12.17
C VAL A 81 -13.78 -3.19 11.22
N ALA A 82 -14.71 -2.24 11.33
CA ALA A 82 -15.90 -2.21 10.48
C ALA A 82 -15.57 -2.01 8.99
N VAL A 83 -14.61 -1.12 8.68
CA VAL A 83 -14.15 -0.87 7.30
C VAL A 83 -13.32 -2.05 6.79
N ALA A 84 -12.34 -2.51 7.58
CA ALA A 84 -11.44 -3.60 7.18
C ALA A 84 -12.15 -4.94 6.97
N THR A 85 -13.22 -5.21 7.72
CA THR A 85 -14.01 -6.45 7.56
C THR A 85 -15.19 -6.31 6.58
N GLY A 86 -15.32 -5.16 5.92
CA GLY A 86 -16.39 -4.92 4.95
C GLY A 86 -17.80 -4.85 5.55
N LYS A 87 -17.92 -4.79 6.88
CA LYS A 87 -19.22 -4.71 7.59
C LYS A 87 -19.93 -3.39 7.40
N ARG A 88 -19.21 -2.33 7.01
CA ARG A 88 -19.77 -1.00 6.75
C ARG A 88 -20.05 -0.82 5.26
N CYS A 89 -21.29 -1.07 4.85
CA CYS A 89 -21.74 -0.78 3.50
C CYS A 89 -21.79 0.75 3.29
N GLY A 90 -21.00 1.28 2.35
CA GLY A 90 -21.10 2.67 1.88
C GLY A 90 -19.86 3.54 2.12
N ASP A 91 -18.99 3.15 3.05
CA ASP A 91 -17.70 3.83 3.31
C ASP A 91 -16.57 3.24 2.46
N PHE A 92 -16.95 2.91 1.23
CA PHE A 92 -16.01 2.36 0.27
C PHE A 92 -15.27 3.50 -0.41
N GLU A 93 -13.99 3.24 -0.66
CA GLU A 93 -13.10 3.99 -1.55
C GLU A 93 -13.96 4.70 -2.62
N PRO A 94 -14.05 6.06 -2.64
CA PRO A 94 -14.64 6.70 -3.80
C PRO A 94 -13.78 6.23 -4.94
N ALA A 95 -14.33 5.36 -5.78
CA ALA A 95 -13.62 4.55 -6.76
C ALA A 95 -12.86 5.42 -7.75
N LEU A 96 -11.75 5.94 -7.28
CA LEU A 96 -10.60 6.34 -8.04
C LEU A 96 -10.02 4.99 -8.37
N LEU A 97 -10.15 4.62 -9.63
CA LEU A 97 -9.52 3.48 -10.27
C LEU A 97 -8.24 3.05 -9.53
N GLN A 98 -7.91 1.76 -9.56
CA GLN A 98 -6.56 1.22 -9.28
C GLN A 98 -5.46 1.80 -10.21
N GLN A 99 -5.69 2.98 -10.75
CA GLN A 99 -4.83 3.78 -11.57
C GLN A 99 -4.63 5.11 -10.84
N PRO A 100 -3.36 5.55 -10.68
CA PRO A 100 -2.92 6.39 -9.57
C PRO A 100 -3.61 7.77 -9.43
N PHE A 101 -4.49 8.17 -10.36
CA PHE A 101 -5.19 9.45 -10.34
C PHE A 101 -6.62 9.40 -10.89
N GLY A 102 -7.30 8.25 -10.93
CA GLY A 102 -8.61 8.16 -11.59
C GLY A 102 -8.58 8.51 -13.09
N ILE A 103 -7.39 8.44 -13.70
CA ILE A 103 -7.13 8.70 -15.11
C ILE A 103 -6.58 7.40 -15.69
N SER A 104 -6.97 7.03 -16.91
CA SER A 104 -6.42 5.85 -17.57
C SER A 104 -4.88 5.90 -17.64
N ARG A 105 -4.13 4.82 -17.38
CA ARG A 105 -2.66 4.74 -17.51
C ARG A 105 -2.25 5.14 -18.93
N THR A 106 -3.02 4.72 -19.93
CA THR A 106 -2.81 5.12 -21.33
C THR A 106 -3.00 6.62 -21.53
N ASP A 107 -3.97 7.22 -20.84
CA ASP A 107 -4.27 8.65 -20.96
C ASP A 107 -3.24 9.50 -20.21
N ALA A 108 -2.78 9.05 -19.03
CA ALA A 108 -1.72 9.71 -18.27
C ALA A 108 -0.39 9.68 -19.04
N VAL A 109 0.01 8.53 -19.57
CA VAL A 109 1.24 8.40 -20.39
C VAL A 109 1.12 9.26 -21.66
N SER A 110 -0.03 9.22 -22.34
CA SER A 110 -0.29 10.05 -23.52
C SER A 110 -0.23 11.55 -23.18
N PHE A 111 -0.79 11.98 -22.05
CA PHE A 111 -0.74 13.36 -21.58
C PHE A 111 0.69 13.82 -21.27
N ILE A 112 1.48 13.00 -20.57
CA ILE A 112 2.89 13.29 -20.27
C ILE A 112 3.70 13.41 -21.57
N PHE A 113 3.59 12.42 -22.47
CA PHE A 113 4.34 12.40 -23.72
C PHE A 113 3.97 13.58 -24.64
N LYS A 114 2.67 13.86 -24.79
CA LYS A 114 2.19 15.01 -25.56
C LYS A 114 2.56 16.34 -24.92
N GLY A 115 2.56 16.42 -23.58
CA GLY A 115 3.00 17.61 -22.85
C GLY A 115 4.48 17.90 -23.06
N PHE A 116 5.33 16.88 -23.01
CA PHE A 116 6.75 16.98 -23.33
C PHE A 116 6.98 17.41 -24.78
N GLN A 117 6.30 16.78 -25.74
CA GLN A 117 6.38 17.17 -27.15
C GLN A 117 5.92 18.61 -27.37
N ALA A 118 4.85 19.04 -26.71
CA ALA A 118 4.33 20.40 -26.79
C ALA A 118 5.35 21.43 -26.26
N ALA A 119 6.01 21.12 -25.14
CA ALA A 119 7.06 21.96 -24.56
C ALA A 119 8.26 22.14 -25.51
N LEU A 120 8.67 21.08 -26.21
CA LEU A 120 9.79 21.14 -27.16
C LEU A 120 9.43 21.87 -28.47
N THR A 121 8.17 21.78 -28.91
CA THR A 121 7.74 22.28 -30.22
C THR A 121 7.03 23.63 -30.18
N GLY A 122 6.74 24.16 -28.99
CA GLY A 122 5.91 25.36 -28.82
C GLY A 122 4.42 25.13 -29.13
N ASN A 123 4.00 23.88 -29.31
CA ASN A 123 2.61 23.53 -29.54
C ASN A 123 1.78 23.73 -28.27
N ARG A 124 0.45 23.82 -28.44
CA ARG A 124 -0.46 23.88 -27.29
C ARG A 124 -0.36 22.60 -26.45
N PRO A 125 -0.38 22.71 -25.11
CA PRO A 125 -0.40 21.54 -24.24
C PRO A 125 -1.67 20.70 -24.50
N PRO A 126 -1.59 19.37 -24.33
CA PRO A 126 -2.75 18.49 -24.50
C PRO A 126 -3.86 18.83 -23.49
N GLU A 127 -5.10 18.51 -23.84
CA GLU A 127 -6.23 18.63 -22.89
C GLU A 127 -5.99 17.71 -21.68
N LYS A 128 -6.29 18.23 -20.48
CA LYS A 128 -6.15 17.47 -19.24
C LYS A 128 -7.09 16.25 -19.29
N PRO A 129 -6.59 15.03 -19.04
CA PRO A 129 -7.45 13.85 -19.03
C PRO A 129 -8.54 13.99 -17.96
N LYS A 130 -9.74 13.54 -18.30
CA LYS A 130 -10.89 13.58 -17.38
C LYS A 130 -10.79 12.44 -16.39
N PHE A 131 -11.12 12.73 -15.14
CA PHE A 131 -11.22 11.73 -14.09
C PHE A 131 -12.39 10.78 -14.40
N GLN A 132 -12.10 9.51 -14.62
CA GLN A 132 -13.07 8.44 -14.69
C GLN A 132 -13.22 7.86 -13.29
N ARG A 133 -14.39 8.07 -12.67
CA ARG A 133 -14.77 7.35 -11.45
C ARG A 133 -15.46 6.06 -11.87
N ASP A 134 -14.91 4.93 -11.46
CA ASP A 134 -15.58 3.66 -11.68
C ASP A 134 -16.66 3.47 -10.61
N GLN A 135 -17.90 3.87 -10.89
CA GLN A 135 -18.99 3.73 -9.91
C GLN A 135 -19.39 2.27 -9.64
N SER A 136 -18.79 1.28 -10.32
CA SER A 136 -19.35 -0.07 -10.41
C SER A 136 -18.89 -1.06 -9.34
N ALA A 137 -17.90 -0.76 -8.50
CA ALA A 137 -17.64 -1.60 -7.33
C ALA A 137 -16.93 -0.83 -6.22
N ALA A 138 -17.71 -0.39 -5.26
CA ALA A 138 -17.27 -0.34 -3.87
C ALA A 138 -16.71 -1.72 -3.47
N LEU A 139 -15.40 -1.94 -3.68
CA LEU A 139 -14.74 -3.18 -3.28
C LEU A 139 -14.59 -3.15 -1.76
N ALA A 140 -15.39 -3.98 -1.10
CA ALA A 140 -15.25 -4.19 0.34
C ALA A 140 -13.87 -4.77 0.64
N PHE A 141 -13.27 -4.33 1.74
CA PHE A 141 -12.12 -5.01 2.28
C PHE A 141 -12.53 -6.41 2.73
N ASN A 142 -11.65 -7.37 2.47
CA ASN A 142 -11.82 -8.77 2.83
C ASN A 142 -11.01 -9.14 4.08
N GLY A 143 -10.81 -8.18 4.98
CA GLY A 143 -10.05 -8.36 6.20
C GLY A 143 -10.79 -9.20 7.23
N THR A 144 -10.03 -9.87 8.08
CA THR A 144 -10.51 -10.58 9.27
C THR A 144 -9.71 -10.13 10.48
N VAL A 145 -10.34 -10.08 11.65
CA VAL A 145 -9.63 -9.81 12.91
C VAL A 145 -8.98 -11.10 13.36
N ALA A 146 -7.65 -11.13 13.39
CA ALA A 146 -6.90 -12.29 13.87
C ALA A 146 -6.64 -12.19 15.37
N GLU A 147 -6.28 -11.00 15.86
CA GLU A 147 -6.00 -10.78 17.27
C GLU A 147 -6.39 -9.37 17.71
N ARG A 148 -6.81 -9.24 18.97
CA ARG A 148 -7.00 -7.96 19.66
C ARG A 148 -6.71 -8.16 21.15
N HIS A 149 -5.90 -7.29 21.73
CA HIS A 149 -5.66 -7.27 23.18
C HIS A 149 -5.21 -5.89 23.65
N THR A 150 -5.35 -5.63 24.94
CA THR A 150 -4.72 -4.49 25.61
C THR A 150 -3.31 -4.91 26.04
N ALA A 151 -2.31 -4.05 25.83
CA ALA A 151 -0.95 -4.28 26.29
C ALA A 151 -0.93 -4.56 27.81
N ALA A 152 0.05 -5.34 28.27
CA ALA A 152 0.08 -5.84 29.65
C ALA A 152 0.11 -4.72 30.72
N ASP A 153 0.65 -3.56 30.36
CA ASP A 153 0.72 -2.36 31.21
C ASP A 153 -0.47 -1.40 31.03
N GLY A 154 -1.40 -1.71 30.13
CA GLY A 154 -2.53 -0.86 29.78
C GLY A 154 -2.14 0.42 29.01
N SER A 155 -0.92 0.49 28.47
CA SER A 155 -0.42 1.66 27.74
C SER A 155 -0.92 1.74 26.30
N ALA A 156 -1.38 0.62 25.73
CA ALA A 156 -1.81 0.57 24.35
C ALA A 156 -2.90 -0.49 24.10
N GLU A 157 -3.64 -0.30 23.02
CA GLU A 157 -4.53 -1.31 22.44
C GLU A 157 -3.92 -1.83 21.14
N TYR A 158 -3.75 -3.15 21.04
CA TYR A 158 -3.22 -3.83 19.86
C TYR A 158 -4.34 -4.46 19.05
N LEU A 159 -4.24 -4.36 17.72
CA LEU A 159 -5.14 -4.98 16.77
C LEU A 159 -4.35 -5.57 15.59
N HIS A 160 -4.59 -6.85 15.30
CA HIS A 160 -4.06 -7.55 14.13
C HIS A 160 -5.18 -7.95 13.18
N LEU A 161 -5.05 -7.53 11.94
CA LEU A 161 -5.95 -7.81 10.82
C LEU A 161 -5.24 -8.64 9.76
N VAL A 162 -5.94 -9.58 9.15
CA VAL A 162 -5.44 -10.37 8.02
C VAL A 162 -6.33 -10.12 6.80
N PHE A 163 -5.74 -9.60 5.73
CA PHE A 163 -6.40 -9.35 4.44
C PHE A 163 -6.11 -10.46 3.43
N GLY A 164 -6.94 -10.56 2.38
CA GLY A 164 -6.69 -11.46 1.26
C GLY A 164 -7.12 -12.92 1.46
N THR A 165 -7.74 -13.28 2.58
CA THR A 165 -8.09 -14.68 2.90
C THR A 165 -9.17 -15.27 1.98
N ASN A 166 -10.03 -14.43 1.40
CA ASN A 166 -11.19 -14.86 0.62
C ASN A 166 -11.03 -14.67 -0.90
N GLU A 167 -9.91 -14.08 -1.36
CA GLU A 167 -9.66 -13.73 -2.76
C GLU A 167 -8.69 -14.69 -3.46
N PHE A 168 -8.76 -15.98 -3.13
CA PHE A 168 -7.99 -16.98 -3.89
C PHE A 168 -8.61 -17.15 -5.29
N VAL A 169 -8.18 -16.30 -6.22
CA VAL A 169 -8.48 -16.45 -7.64
C VAL A 169 -7.42 -17.36 -8.23
N GLU A 170 -7.82 -18.54 -8.71
CA GLU A 170 -6.91 -19.50 -9.35
C GLU A 170 -5.97 -18.79 -10.35
N GLY A 171 -4.66 -18.87 -10.09
CA GLY A 171 -3.61 -18.31 -10.96
C GLY A 171 -3.07 -16.93 -10.55
N ARG A 172 -3.70 -16.20 -9.62
CA ARG A 172 -3.08 -15.08 -8.90
C ARG A 172 -2.94 -15.50 -7.44
N GLY A 173 -1.71 -15.68 -6.97
CA GLY A 173 -1.47 -16.03 -5.57
C GLY A 173 -2.22 -15.06 -4.66
N ALA A 174 -2.87 -15.56 -3.61
CA ALA A 174 -3.51 -14.69 -2.63
C ALA A 174 -2.43 -13.85 -1.94
N ASN A 175 -2.49 -12.53 -2.14
CA ASN A 175 -1.66 -11.56 -1.45
C ASN A 175 -2.22 -11.41 -0.04
N ILE A 176 -1.81 -12.33 0.85
CA ILE A 176 -2.24 -12.30 2.25
C ILE A 176 -1.34 -11.30 2.98
N VAL A 177 -1.98 -10.29 3.57
CA VAL A 177 -1.30 -9.20 4.27
C VAL A 177 -1.72 -9.24 5.73
N ASP A 178 -0.73 -9.40 6.61
CA ASP A 178 -0.87 -9.15 8.04
C ASP A 178 -0.70 -7.65 8.28
N ALA A 179 -1.65 -7.03 8.95
CA ALA A 179 -1.63 -5.61 9.30
C ALA A 179 -1.85 -5.45 10.80
N GLU A 180 -0.94 -4.75 11.46
CA GLU A 180 -0.90 -4.53 12.89
C GLU A 180 -1.06 -3.05 13.17
N PHE A 181 -1.85 -2.75 14.20
CA PHE A 181 -2.18 -1.40 14.63
C PHE A 181 -1.98 -1.31 16.13
N LEU A 182 -1.23 -0.31 16.56
CA LEU A 182 -0.97 -0.06 17.97
C LEU A 182 -1.48 1.34 18.32
N PHE A 183 -2.54 1.37 19.12
CA PHE A 183 -3.17 2.59 19.59
C PHE A 183 -2.61 2.94 20.97
N LEU A 184 -1.75 3.95 21.04
CA LEU A 184 -1.23 4.43 22.32
C LEU A 184 -2.34 5.10 23.13
N LYS A 185 -2.31 4.87 24.44
CA LYS A 185 -3.25 5.48 25.37
C LYS A 185 -3.06 6.99 25.40
N ASP A 186 -4.17 7.71 25.45
CA ASP A 186 -4.23 9.18 25.50
C ASP A 186 -3.62 9.89 24.27
N ASP A 187 -3.39 9.16 23.17
CA ASP A 187 -2.94 9.69 21.88
C ASP A 187 -3.98 9.41 20.78
N ASN A 188 -4.02 10.28 19.76
CA ASN A 188 -4.84 10.10 18.56
C ASN A 188 -4.02 9.69 17.33
N ILE A 189 -2.78 9.26 17.56
CA ILE A 189 -1.88 8.66 16.57
C ILE A 189 -1.92 7.13 16.73
N VAL A 190 -1.88 6.43 15.60
CA VAL A 190 -1.77 4.97 15.55
C VAL A 190 -0.50 4.58 14.82
N ASP A 191 0.31 3.77 15.49
CA ASP A 191 1.45 3.09 14.90
C ASP A 191 0.98 1.87 14.12
N LEU A 192 1.68 1.58 13.04
CA LEU A 192 1.24 0.57 12.08
C LEU A 192 2.41 -0.23 11.55
N ARG A 193 2.10 -1.48 11.21
CA ARG A 193 2.95 -2.36 10.43
C ARG A 193 2.08 -3.17 9.49
N ALA A 194 2.58 -3.45 8.30
CA ALA A 194 1.99 -4.49 7.47
C ALA A 194 3.05 -5.26 6.71
N SER A 195 2.85 -6.56 6.57
CA SER A 195 3.72 -7.45 5.82
C SER A 195 2.91 -8.42 4.99
N SER A 196 3.34 -8.63 3.74
CA SER A 196 2.81 -9.71 2.91
C SER A 196 3.43 -11.04 3.33
N ARG A 197 2.61 -12.09 3.50
CA ARG A 197 3.10 -13.46 3.73
C ARG A 197 3.76 -14.07 2.51
N THR A 198 3.43 -13.56 1.33
CA THR A 198 3.97 -14.00 0.04
C THR A 198 4.81 -12.89 -0.56
N ASN A 199 5.93 -13.26 -1.18
CA ASN A 199 6.72 -12.31 -1.93
C ASN A 199 5.91 -11.86 -3.15
N PRO A 200 5.63 -10.56 -3.32
CA PRO A 200 4.95 -10.06 -4.50
C PRO A 200 5.73 -10.42 -5.75
N THR A 201 5.01 -10.87 -6.77
CA THR A 201 5.61 -11.14 -8.08
C THR A 201 5.72 -9.85 -8.89
N GLN A 202 6.34 -9.91 -10.07
CA GLN A 202 6.27 -8.79 -11.00
C GLN A 202 4.83 -8.47 -11.39
N ALA A 203 3.91 -9.44 -11.45
CA ALA A 203 2.52 -9.20 -11.82
C ALA A 203 1.74 -8.39 -10.76
N ASP A 204 2.21 -8.39 -9.51
CA ASP A 204 1.56 -7.68 -8.40
C ASP A 204 1.98 -6.21 -8.30
N GLY A 205 3.06 -5.82 -8.97
CA GLY A 205 3.59 -4.47 -8.91
C GLY A 205 2.78 -3.44 -9.70
N GLN A 206 2.99 -2.17 -9.38
CA GLN A 206 2.39 -1.05 -10.10
C GLN A 206 3.40 0.06 -10.34
N LEU A 207 3.24 0.80 -11.44
CA LEU A 207 4.01 2.03 -11.64
C LEU A 207 3.51 3.09 -10.67
N SER A 208 4.43 3.64 -9.89
CA SER A 208 4.20 4.72 -8.95
C SER A 208 5.19 5.86 -9.20
N LEU A 209 4.88 7.04 -8.66
CA LEU A 209 5.75 8.21 -8.69
C LEU A 209 6.33 8.43 -7.29
N SER A 210 7.65 8.45 -7.21
CA SER A 210 8.45 8.82 -6.05
C SER A 210 9.09 10.19 -6.28
N LEU A 211 9.10 11.04 -5.24
CA LEU A 211 9.76 12.34 -5.29
C LEU A 211 11.30 12.21 -5.39
N SER A 212 11.86 11.17 -4.78
CA SER A 212 13.32 10.92 -4.73
C SER A 212 13.82 10.10 -5.92
N LYS A 213 13.01 9.14 -6.39
CA LYS A 213 13.37 8.12 -7.40
C LYS A 213 12.67 8.31 -8.75
N GLY A 214 11.66 9.17 -8.87
CA GLY A 214 10.91 9.38 -10.11
C GLY A 214 9.90 8.25 -10.37
N ILE A 215 9.92 7.66 -11.56
CA ILE A 215 9.01 6.53 -11.88
C ILE A 215 9.58 5.26 -11.25
N VAL A 216 8.84 4.66 -10.32
CA VAL A 216 9.22 3.42 -9.64
C VAL A 216 8.21 2.31 -9.92
N TYR A 217 8.71 1.07 -9.97
CA TYR A 217 7.84 -0.11 -9.96
C TYR A 217 7.62 -0.56 -8.53
N ASP A 218 6.51 -0.11 -7.94
CA ASP A 218 6.14 -0.41 -6.57
C ASP A 218 5.57 -1.84 -6.47
N GLN A 219 6.29 -2.73 -5.80
CA GLN A 219 5.85 -4.10 -5.53
C GLN A 219 5.24 -4.27 -4.13
N ASN A 220 5.22 -3.22 -3.29
CA ASN A 220 4.82 -3.32 -1.89
C ASN A 220 3.28 -3.41 -1.74
N VAL A 221 2.74 -4.62 -1.87
CA VAL A 221 1.29 -4.90 -1.74
C VAL A 221 0.75 -4.49 -0.37
N ALA A 222 1.53 -4.70 0.70
CA ALA A 222 1.19 -4.32 2.07
C ALA A 222 1.00 -2.80 2.21
N GLN A 223 1.93 -1.99 1.70
CA GLN A 223 1.81 -0.53 1.72
C GLN A 223 0.55 -0.05 1.00
N ARG A 224 0.27 -0.60 -0.19
CA ARG A 224 -0.94 -0.26 -0.95
C ARG A 224 -2.20 -0.63 -0.21
N GLN A 225 -2.22 -1.80 0.42
CA GLN A 225 -3.36 -2.26 1.20
C GLN A 225 -3.65 -1.31 2.37
N LEU A 226 -2.62 -0.89 3.11
CA LEU A 226 -2.77 0.07 4.19
C LEU A 226 -3.19 1.46 3.69
N GLU A 227 -2.61 1.98 2.60
CA GLU A 227 -3.02 3.29 2.05
C GLU A 227 -4.48 3.30 1.58
N ARG A 228 -4.98 2.19 1.02
CA ARG A 228 -6.39 2.04 0.68
C ARG A 228 -7.26 2.06 1.93
N LEU A 229 -6.86 1.33 2.97
CA LEU A 229 -7.57 1.28 4.25
C LEU A 229 -7.63 2.66 4.91
N ARG A 230 -6.51 3.38 4.98
CA ARG A 230 -6.44 4.75 5.50
C ARG A 230 -7.41 5.70 4.81
N LYS A 231 -7.42 5.68 3.47
CA LYS A 231 -8.31 6.52 2.66
C LYS A 231 -9.77 6.20 2.92
N ALA A 232 -10.12 4.91 3.03
CA ALA A 232 -11.47 4.47 3.37
C ALA A 232 -11.89 4.93 4.77
N LEU A 233 -10.97 4.93 5.73
CA LEU A 233 -11.17 5.45 7.08
C LEU A 233 -11.23 6.97 7.16
N GLN A 234 -10.82 7.67 6.10
CA GLN A 234 -10.61 9.13 6.09
C GLN A 234 -9.65 9.60 7.18
N TRP A 235 -8.64 8.79 7.49
CA TRP A 235 -7.60 9.15 8.45
C TRP A 235 -6.46 9.86 7.75
N GLU A 236 -5.77 10.73 8.48
CA GLU A 236 -4.67 11.52 7.95
C GLU A 236 -3.33 10.85 8.24
N SER A 237 -2.34 11.08 7.38
CA SER A 237 -0.96 10.65 7.65
C SER A 237 -0.28 11.73 8.47
N VAL A 238 0.34 11.34 9.59
CA VAL A 238 1.09 12.26 10.46
C VAL A 238 2.43 12.57 9.79
N PRO A 239 2.78 13.85 9.57
CA PRO A 239 4.09 14.18 9.04
C PRO A 239 5.16 13.83 10.08
N VAL A 240 6.10 12.96 9.71
CA VAL A 240 7.27 12.64 10.53
C VAL A 240 8.49 13.34 9.94
N ILE A 241 9.21 14.08 10.79
CA ILE A 241 10.47 14.71 10.40
C ILE A 241 11.53 13.62 10.46
N THR A 242 11.87 13.03 9.32
CA THR A 242 12.94 12.04 9.22
C THR A 242 14.10 12.58 8.37
N GLY A 243 15.31 12.14 8.67
CA GLY A 243 16.50 12.53 7.91
C GLY A 243 16.48 12.01 6.46
N PHE A 244 15.65 11.01 6.14
CA PHE A 244 15.54 10.49 4.79
C PHE A 244 14.45 11.16 3.95
N ASP A 245 13.45 11.81 4.55
CA ASP A 245 12.35 12.46 3.80
C ASP A 245 12.90 13.66 3.01
N PRO A 246 12.88 13.62 1.66
CA PRO A 246 13.41 14.69 0.84
C PRO A 246 12.65 16.02 0.99
N ARG A 247 11.44 16.03 1.58
CA ARG A 247 10.72 17.26 1.89
C ARG A 247 11.38 18.05 3.03
N PHE A 248 12.11 17.37 3.90
CA PHE A 248 12.74 17.96 5.08
C PHE A 248 14.28 17.92 5.01
N ASN A 249 14.85 17.06 4.17
CA ASN A 249 16.29 17.01 3.90
C ASN A 249 16.65 17.80 2.63
N GLN A 250 17.19 19.00 2.80
CA GLN A 250 17.62 19.89 1.70
C GLN A 250 18.81 19.35 0.90
N ASP A 251 19.54 18.37 1.42
CA ASP A 251 20.72 17.81 0.77
C ASP A 251 20.35 16.73 -0.27
N LYS A 252 19.08 16.30 -0.32
CA LYS A 252 18.60 15.32 -1.29
C LYS A 252 17.91 16.00 -2.48
N PRO A 253 18.55 16.03 -3.66
CA PRO A 253 17.91 16.59 -4.84
C PRO A 253 16.70 15.75 -5.25
N LEU A 254 15.63 16.44 -5.65
CA LEU A 254 14.42 15.81 -6.16
C LEU A 254 14.70 15.14 -7.51
N PHE A 255 13.88 14.16 -7.91
CA PHE A 255 14.14 13.38 -9.14
C PHE A 255 14.22 14.28 -10.39
N PHE A 256 13.41 15.34 -10.46
CA PHE A 256 13.44 16.26 -11.60
C PHE A 256 14.69 17.14 -11.58
N GLU A 257 15.21 17.51 -10.42
CA GLU A 257 16.46 18.26 -10.33
C GLU A 257 17.62 17.42 -10.86
N LYS A 258 17.66 16.12 -10.51
CA LYS A 258 18.63 15.16 -11.08
C LYS A 258 18.52 15.06 -12.60
N LEU A 259 17.32 15.12 -13.16
CA LEU A 259 17.11 15.10 -14.62
C LEU A 259 17.73 16.32 -15.31
N TYR A 260 17.71 17.49 -14.66
CA TYR A 260 18.24 18.74 -15.20
C TYR A 260 19.69 19.04 -14.78
N GLN A 261 20.26 18.32 -13.81
CA GLN A 261 21.65 18.50 -13.35
C GLN A 261 22.71 18.52 -14.47
N PRO A 262 22.65 17.69 -15.53
CA PRO A 262 23.62 17.77 -16.63
C PRO A 262 23.64 19.14 -17.32
N PHE A 263 22.54 19.89 -17.27
CA PHE A 263 22.38 21.21 -17.86
C PHE A 263 22.61 22.36 -16.86
N LEU A 264 22.70 22.07 -15.56
CA LEU A 264 22.83 23.05 -14.47
C LEU A 264 24.23 23.04 -13.82
N ARG A 265 25.17 22.25 -14.36
CA ARG A 265 26.52 21.97 -13.81
C ARG A 265 27.35 23.20 -13.39
N ASP A 266 27.02 24.41 -13.84
CA ASP A 266 27.78 25.62 -13.51
C ASP A 266 27.34 26.32 -12.20
N THR A 267 26.27 25.87 -11.52
CA THR A 267 25.71 26.64 -10.37
C THR A 267 25.76 25.95 -9.00
N TYR A 268 25.93 24.62 -8.93
CA TYR A 268 26.07 23.91 -7.65
C TYR A 268 27.54 23.53 -7.41
N LYS A 269 28.31 24.47 -6.84
CA LYS A 269 29.53 24.09 -6.11
C LYS A 269 29.09 23.38 -4.84
N SER A 270 29.45 22.12 -4.69
CA SER A 270 29.32 21.37 -3.44
C SER A 270 29.90 22.22 -2.30
N SER A 271 29.12 22.37 -1.23
CA SER A 271 29.62 23.01 -0.01
C SER A 271 30.72 22.10 0.55
N PRO A 272 31.89 22.63 0.97
CA PRO A 272 33.08 21.87 1.32
C PRO A 272 32.98 21.08 2.65
N VAL A 273 31.78 20.71 3.10
CA VAL A 273 31.57 20.07 4.40
C VAL A 273 31.77 18.54 4.35
N ASP A 274 31.76 17.92 3.17
CA ASP A 274 31.85 16.46 3.01
C ASP A 274 33.28 15.88 2.97
N GLU A 275 34.34 16.67 3.22
CA GLU A 275 35.74 16.19 3.14
C GLU A 275 36.40 15.91 4.50
N MET A 276 35.62 15.80 5.59
CA MET A 276 36.14 15.56 6.95
C MET A 276 35.62 14.30 7.66
N GLN A 277 35.13 13.29 6.94
CA GLN A 277 34.83 11.96 7.51
C GLN A 277 35.54 10.84 6.76
#